data_AF-K3WCW5-F1
#
_entry.id   AF-K3WCW5-F1
#
_cell.length_a   1.000
_cell.length_b   1.000
_cell.length_c   1.000
_cell.angle_alpha   90.00
_cell.angle_beta   90.00
_cell.angle_gamma   90.00
#
_symmetry.space_group_name_H-M   'P 1'
#
loop_
_entity.id
_entity.type
_entity.pdbx_description
1 polymer ?
#
loop_
_entity_poly.entity_id
_entity_poly.type
_entity_poly.pdbx_seq_one_letter_code
_entity_poly.pdbx_strand_id
1 'polypeptide(L)'
;MQERTESVLEDLKTQKFASRGKRAQAMKDGLEKLARKTQQDVFTILEKSGITYTRSESFWLTNQIFVQGAPQKLIDRIAELPSVLHVEPEQIFPLVFPTLETLATSSASTVVAQWGVDKIRAPDVWATGNTGKGVVVGIIDTGARYTHKDIAGNWRQSYGWYDPEAKAALPYDATGHGTHVTGIVAGANGIGVAPGVTWIMCKGCRSNGCYSSDLLACFQFMACPTTPDGLTKDCSKHPHVVNNSWGAGQGLTIFDTVISTWHANQIIPVFAGGNSGPSCTTIMSPGDKSNVITVGASDVNDYLTSYSSKGPSVAGLRKPDVLAPGDSIKSACYTGDSDYCVKSGTSMASPHYHPNSDANANANANANANANANANANVNVNVNVNVNANANTHANSQSNIKLHS
;
A
#
# COMPACT_ATOMS: atom_id res chain seq x y z
N MET A 1 31.04 0.76 5.22
CA MET A 1 29.64 1.20 5.39
C MET A 1 28.82 -0.01 5.78
N GLN A 2 27.75 0.18 6.57
CA GLN A 2 26.71 -0.84 6.69
C GLN A 2 25.86 -0.74 5.43
N GLU A 3 25.88 -1.78 4.59
CA GLU A 3 24.89 -1.90 3.51
C GLU A 3 23.52 -2.04 4.16
N ARG A 4 22.54 -1.20 3.80
CA ARG A 4 21.15 -1.25 4.28
C ARG A 4 20.21 -0.77 3.18
N THR A 5 18.90 -0.96 3.36
CA THR A 5 17.91 -0.37 2.44
C THR A 5 18.13 1.13 2.34
N GLU A 6 18.36 1.81 3.47
CA GLU A 6 18.65 3.24 3.53
C GLU A 6 19.90 3.61 2.72
N SER A 7 20.99 2.81 2.76
CA SER A 7 22.20 3.15 2.00
C SER A 7 21.96 3.09 0.49
N VAL A 8 21.19 2.11 0.02
CA VAL A 8 20.76 2.05 -1.39
C VAL A 8 19.87 3.25 -1.74
N LEU A 9 18.99 3.68 -0.85
CA LEU A 9 18.14 4.86 -1.08
C LEU A 9 18.93 6.19 -1.06
N GLU A 10 19.94 6.35 -0.22
CA GLU A 10 20.83 7.52 -0.24
C GLU A 10 21.71 7.55 -1.50
N ASP A 11 22.30 6.43 -1.91
CA ASP A 11 23.09 6.33 -3.14
C ASP A 11 22.28 6.81 -4.36
N LEU A 12 20.99 6.48 -4.43
CA LEU A 12 20.07 6.93 -5.48
C LEU A 12 19.75 8.43 -5.42
N LYS A 13 19.84 9.10 -4.27
CA LYS A 13 19.64 10.56 -4.19
C LYS A 13 20.80 11.34 -4.81
N THR A 14 22.02 10.81 -4.72
CA THR A 14 23.22 11.43 -5.33
C THR A 14 23.27 11.28 -6.86
N GLN A 15 22.60 10.27 -7.41
CA GLN A 15 22.65 9.91 -8.82
C GLN A 15 21.60 10.65 -9.68
N LYS A 16 22.03 11.09 -10.88
CA LYS A 16 21.14 11.63 -11.92
C LYS A 16 20.72 10.52 -12.88
N PHE A 17 19.42 10.48 -13.22
CA PHE A 17 18.84 9.48 -14.10
C PHE A 17 18.14 10.14 -15.30
N ALA A 18 18.19 9.49 -16.46
CA ALA A 18 17.55 9.98 -17.69
C ALA A 18 16.00 9.91 -17.65
N SER A 19 15.41 9.15 -16.72
CA SER A 19 13.96 9.09 -16.52
C SER A 19 13.61 8.48 -15.14
N ARG A 20 12.37 8.70 -14.68
CA ARG A 20 11.81 8.04 -13.47
C ARG A 20 11.95 6.51 -13.56
N GLY A 21 11.67 5.92 -14.72
CA GLY A 21 11.82 4.48 -14.95
C GLY A 21 13.25 3.94 -14.84
N LYS A 22 14.27 4.71 -15.27
CA LYS A 22 15.68 4.32 -15.08
C LYS A 22 16.12 4.44 -13.63
N ARG A 23 15.60 5.42 -12.89
CA ARG A 23 15.77 5.54 -11.43
C ARG A 23 15.15 4.35 -10.70
N ALA A 24 13.91 3.99 -11.03
CA ALA A 24 13.19 2.85 -10.45
C ALA A 24 13.85 1.50 -10.75
N GLN A 25 14.38 1.32 -11.97
CA GLN A 25 15.17 0.14 -12.32
C GLN A 25 16.43 0.02 -11.45
N ALA A 26 17.23 1.09 -11.36
CA ALA A 26 18.46 1.10 -10.55
C ALA A 26 18.18 0.83 -9.06
N MET A 27 17.07 1.35 -8.53
CA MET A 27 16.62 1.08 -7.17
C MET A 27 16.29 -0.40 -6.96
N LYS A 28 15.44 -0.98 -7.81
CA LYS A 28 15.04 -2.39 -7.75
C LYS A 28 16.27 -3.32 -7.90
N ASP A 29 17.21 -3.00 -8.78
CA ASP A 29 18.42 -3.82 -8.97
C ASP A 29 19.38 -3.72 -7.76
N GLY A 30 19.49 -2.54 -7.14
CA GLY A 30 20.27 -2.34 -5.91
C GLY A 30 19.67 -3.06 -4.70
N LEU A 31 18.35 -2.93 -4.49
CA LEU A 31 17.63 -3.57 -3.39
C LEU A 31 17.55 -5.09 -3.54
N GLU A 32 17.32 -5.61 -4.76
CA GLU A 32 17.41 -7.05 -4.98
C GLU A 32 18.84 -7.60 -4.80
N LYS A 33 19.89 -6.82 -5.15
CA LYS A 33 21.28 -7.22 -4.89
C LYS A 33 21.55 -7.30 -3.39
N LEU A 34 21.03 -6.34 -2.61
CA LEU A 34 21.11 -6.34 -1.15
C LEU A 34 20.38 -7.55 -0.54
N ALA A 35 19.13 -7.79 -0.97
CA ALA A 35 18.33 -8.91 -0.51
C ALA A 35 18.99 -10.25 -0.83
N ARG A 36 19.37 -10.50 -2.10
CA ARG A 36 20.09 -11.73 -2.49
C ARG A 36 21.36 -11.99 -1.67
N LYS A 37 22.08 -10.94 -1.26
CA LYS A 37 23.28 -11.07 -0.43
C LYS A 37 22.97 -11.40 1.03
N THR A 38 21.96 -10.77 1.63
CA THR A 38 21.71 -10.84 3.08
C THR A 38 20.71 -11.92 3.48
N GLN A 39 19.80 -12.28 2.58
CA GLN A 39 18.81 -13.35 2.77
C GLN A 39 19.42 -14.76 2.56
N GLN A 40 20.67 -14.85 2.11
CA GLN A 40 21.32 -16.09 1.68
C GLN A 40 21.41 -17.16 2.78
N ASP A 41 21.60 -16.78 4.04
CA ASP A 41 21.64 -17.73 5.16
C ASP A 41 20.25 -18.33 5.43
N VAL A 42 19.20 -17.50 5.40
CA VAL A 42 17.82 -17.95 5.59
C VAL A 42 17.40 -18.88 4.46
N PHE A 43 17.70 -18.54 3.21
CA PHE A 43 17.47 -19.45 2.07
C PHE A 43 18.29 -20.73 2.19
N THR A 44 19.53 -20.67 2.71
CA THR A 44 20.33 -21.87 2.98
C THR A 44 19.66 -22.79 4.02
N ILE A 45 18.98 -22.25 5.04
CA ILE A 45 18.17 -23.05 5.97
C ILE A 45 16.91 -23.59 5.28
N LEU A 46 16.17 -22.75 4.55
CA LEU A 46 14.96 -23.16 3.83
C LEU A 46 15.22 -24.30 2.83
N GLU A 47 16.33 -24.26 2.10
CA GLU A 47 16.74 -25.29 1.14
C GLU A 47 17.28 -26.57 1.81
N LYS A 48 18.15 -26.43 2.84
CA LYS A 48 18.99 -27.54 3.33
C LYS A 48 18.58 -28.09 4.69
N SER A 49 17.54 -27.55 5.32
CA SER A 49 17.08 -28.00 6.64
C SER A 49 16.41 -29.37 6.62
N GLY A 50 15.84 -29.78 5.48
CA GLY A 50 14.96 -30.96 5.37
C GLY A 50 13.62 -30.78 6.12
N ILE A 51 13.25 -29.57 6.50
CA ILE A 51 12.00 -29.26 7.21
C ILE A 51 10.96 -28.77 6.22
N THR A 52 9.81 -29.44 6.14
CA THR A 52 8.71 -29.08 5.22
C THR A 52 8.02 -27.77 5.65
N TYR A 53 7.84 -26.88 4.69
CA TYR A 53 6.99 -25.68 4.73
C TYR A 53 6.27 -25.56 3.36
N THR A 54 5.30 -24.65 3.21
CA THR A 54 4.46 -24.59 2.00
C THR A 54 5.10 -23.83 0.85
N ARG A 55 5.58 -22.60 1.09
CA ARG A 55 6.34 -21.77 0.12
C ARG A 55 7.13 -20.68 0.84
N SER A 56 8.07 -20.06 0.14
CA SER A 56 8.76 -18.85 0.61
C SER A 56 8.91 -17.81 -0.50
N GLU A 57 8.82 -16.52 -0.17
CA GLU A 57 8.91 -15.40 -1.13
C GLU A 57 9.83 -14.29 -0.60
N SER A 58 10.71 -13.76 -1.45
CA SER A 58 11.64 -12.67 -1.12
C SER A 58 11.01 -11.31 -1.43
N PHE A 59 10.90 -10.46 -0.41
CA PHE A 59 10.49 -9.06 -0.54
C PHE A 59 11.73 -8.16 -0.48
N TRP A 60 12.36 -7.97 -1.65
CA TRP A 60 13.54 -7.12 -1.85
C TRP A 60 13.33 -5.66 -1.42
N LEU A 61 12.09 -5.15 -1.50
CA LEU A 61 11.78 -3.76 -1.17
C LEU A 61 11.88 -3.46 0.34
N THR A 62 11.59 -4.43 1.20
CA THR A 62 11.69 -4.31 2.67
C THR A 62 12.83 -5.13 3.28
N ASN A 63 13.57 -5.87 2.46
CA ASN A 63 14.50 -6.93 2.86
C ASN A 63 13.86 -8.00 3.78
N GLN A 64 12.62 -8.38 3.50
CA GLN A 64 11.91 -9.44 4.24
C GLN A 64 11.83 -10.74 3.42
N ILE A 65 11.56 -11.84 4.09
CA ILE A 65 11.22 -13.14 3.48
C ILE A 65 9.92 -13.61 4.12
N PHE A 66 8.89 -13.87 3.32
CA PHE A 66 7.70 -14.56 3.79
C PHE A 66 7.89 -16.07 3.71
N VAL A 67 7.45 -16.82 4.73
CA VAL A 67 7.43 -18.28 4.74
C VAL A 67 6.03 -18.76 5.15
N GLN A 68 5.35 -19.45 4.24
CA GLN A 68 4.00 -19.98 4.46
C GLN A 68 4.08 -21.35 5.15
N GLY A 69 3.27 -21.55 6.20
CA GLY A 69 3.14 -22.84 6.89
C GLY A 69 4.43 -23.33 7.55
N ALA A 70 5.26 -22.42 8.07
CA ALA A 70 6.49 -22.75 8.78
C ALA A 70 6.18 -23.47 10.12
N PRO A 71 6.75 -24.67 10.37
CA PRO A 71 6.67 -25.31 11.69
C PRO A 71 7.65 -24.64 12.67
N GLN A 72 7.38 -24.72 13.97
CA GLN A 72 8.18 -24.05 15.01
C GLN A 72 9.69 -24.32 14.88
N LYS A 73 10.10 -25.58 14.65
CA LYS A 73 11.51 -25.97 14.45
C LYS A 73 12.21 -25.26 13.28
N LEU A 74 11.48 -24.78 12.28
CA LEU A 74 12.02 -23.95 11.20
C LEU A 74 12.16 -22.49 11.65
N ILE A 75 11.17 -21.97 12.37
CA ILE A 75 11.16 -20.61 12.94
C ILE A 75 12.33 -20.45 13.91
N ASP A 76 12.53 -21.41 14.83
CA ASP A 76 13.62 -21.41 15.80
C ASP A 76 14.98 -21.30 15.11
N ARG A 77 15.23 -22.18 14.13
CA ARG A 77 16.50 -22.21 13.36
C ARG A 77 16.74 -20.97 12.52
N ILE A 78 15.69 -20.28 12.08
CA ILE A 78 15.81 -19.01 11.35
C ILE A 78 16.07 -17.87 12.34
N ALA A 79 15.43 -17.86 13.51
CA ALA A 79 15.66 -16.86 14.55
C ALA A 79 17.06 -16.95 15.21
N GLU A 80 17.71 -18.12 15.14
CA GLU A 80 19.12 -18.31 15.55
C GLU A 80 20.16 -17.64 14.63
N LEU A 81 19.78 -17.20 13.41
CA LEU A 81 20.71 -16.60 12.46
C LEU A 81 21.09 -15.14 12.83
N PRO A 82 22.38 -14.77 12.91
CA PRO A 82 22.81 -13.38 13.11
C PRO A 82 22.36 -12.40 12.01
N SER A 83 22.04 -12.93 10.83
CA SER A 83 21.45 -12.23 9.69
C SER A 83 19.93 -12.05 9.78
N VAL A 84 19.27 -12.51 10.85
CA VAL A 84 17.85 -12.23 11.13
C VAL A 84 17.73 -11.20 12.24
N LEU A 85 16.86 -10.21 12.06
CA LEU A 85 16.52 -9.22 13.08
C LEU A 85 15.43 -9.77 14.01
N HIS A 86 14.36 -10.27 13.42
CA HIS A 86 13.28 -10.99 14.11
C HIS A 86 12.45 -11.82 13.13
N VAL A 87 11.68 -12.77 13.66
CA VAL A 87 10.63 -13.48 12.94
C VAL A 87 9.29 -13.15 13.61
N GLU A 88 8.28 -12.79 12.82
CA GLU A 88 6.95 -12.43 13.29
C GLU A 88 5.88 -13.23 12.54
N PRO A 89 4.72 -13.55 13.16
CA PRO A 89 3.57 -14.08 12.44
C PRO A 89 3.10 -13.13 11.33
N GLU A 90 2.54 -13.68 10.26
CA GLU A 90 1.91 -12.89 9.20
C GLU A 90 0.78 -12.03 9.78
N GLN A 91 0.95 -10.70 9.69
CA GLN A 91 -0.07 -9.74 10.09
C GLN A 91 -1.16 -9.66 9.01
N ILE A 92 -2.42 -9.56 9.42
CA ILE A 92 -3.58 -9.28 8.57
C ILE A 92 -4.15 -7.94 9.02
N PHE A 93 -4.18 -6.96 8.13
CA PHE A 93 -4.66 -5.62 8.43
C PHE A 93 -6.12 -5.44 8.01
N PRO A 94 -6.93 -4.63 8.72
CA PRO A 94 -8.30 -4.36 8.32
C PRO A 94 -8.36 -3.55 7.02
N LEU A 95 -9.29 -3.91 6.14
CA LEU A 95 -9.79 -2.95 5.14
C LEU A 95 -10.51 -1.82 5.88
N VAL A 96 -10.41 -0.58 5.41
CA VAL A 96 -11.15 0.54 6.00
C VAL A 96 -12.58 0.49 5.46
N PHE A 97 -13.38 -0.40 6.06
CA PHE A 97 -14.74 -0.68 5.61
C PHE A 97 -15.62 0.58 5.57
N PRO A 98 -16.51 0.71 4.57
CA PRO A 98 -17.47 1.80 4.51
C PRO A 98 -18.38 1.85 5.74
N THR A 99 -18.72 3.06 6.18
CA THR A 99 -19.70 3.30 7.26
C THR A 99 -21.14 3.30 6.77
N LEU A 100 -21.32 3.41 5.45
CA LEU A 100 -22.58 3.21 4.73
C LEU A 100 -22.25 2.53 3.39
N GLU A 101 -23.12 1.63 2.95
CA GLU A 101 -23.11 1.06 1.61
C GLU A 101 -24.55 0.82 1.14
N THR A 102 -24.90 1.29 -0.06
CA THR A 102 -26.18 0.98 -0.69
C THR A 102 -26.08 -0.26 -1.57
N LEU A 103 -27.23 -0.89 -1.83
CA LEU A 103 -27.36 -1.82 -2.95
C LEU A 103 -26.95 -1.15 -4.27
N ALA A 104 -26.56 -1.98 -5.23
CA ALA A 104 -26.27 -1.57 -6.59
C ALA A 104 -27.52 -1.04 -7.31
N THR A 105 -27.33 -0.03 -8.15
CA THR A 105 -28.36 0.51 -9.04
C THR A 105 -27.81 0.64 -10.45
N SER A 106 -28.41 -0.06 -11.41
CA SER A 106 -28.14 0.14 -12.84
C SER A 106 -28.70 1.51 -13.24
N SER A 107 -27.81 2.49 -13.45
CA SER A 107 -28.18 3.90 -13.59
C SER A 107 -27.89 4.38 -15.01
N ALA A 108 -28.82 5.12 -15.61
CA ALA A 108 -28.54 5.80 -16.87
C ALA A 108 -27.36 6.77 -16.70
N SER A 109 -26.42 6.77 -17.64
CA SER A 109 -25.15 7.48 -17.53
C SER A 109 -25.35 9.00 -17.49
N THR A 110 -25.32 9.60 -16.31
CA THR A 110 -25.39 11.06 -16.14
C THR A 110 -24.06 11.71 -16.46
N VAL A 111 -24.01 12.63 -17.43
CA VAL A 111 -22.76 13.35 -17.79
C VAL A 111 -22.37 14.41 -16.74
N VAL A 112 -23.27 14.70 -15.79
CA VAL A 112 -23.07 15.67 -14.70
C VAL A 112 -22.14 15.10 -13.62
N ALA A 113 -21.19 15.91 -13.15
CA ALA A 113 -20.31 15.59 -12.04
C ALA A 113 -21.12 15.23 -10.77
N GLN A 114 -20.68 14.20 -10.05
CA GLN A 114 -21.25 13.88 -8.74
C GLN A 114 -20.81 14.92 -7.71
N TRP A 115 -21.61 15.09 -6.64
CA TRP A 115 -21.48 16.21 -5.71
C TRP A 115 -20.05 16.39 -5.19
N GLY A 116 -19.35 15.30 -4.81
CA GLY A 116 -17.99 15.37 -4.27
C GLY A 116 -16.95 15.81 -5.31
N VAL A 117 -17.14 15.41 -6.57
CA VAL A 117 -16.26 15.76 -7.70
C VAL A 117 -16.45 17.23 -8.09
N ASP A 118 -17.69 17.72 -8.06
CA ASP A 118 -18.04 19.14 -8.24
C ASP A 118 -17.53 20.02 -7.08
N LYS A 119 -17.70 19.55 -5.83
CA LYS A 119 -17.29 20.24 -4.59
C LYS A 119 -15.80 20.60 -4.58
N ILE A 120 -14.93 19.69 -5.05
CA ILE A 120 -13.48 19.92 -5.16
C ILE A 120 -13.07 20.66 -6.45
N ARG A 121 -14.05 21.14 -7.24
CA ARG A 121 -13.86 21.85 -8.52
C ARG A 121 -13.08 21.07 -9.59
N ALA A 122 -13.21 19.74 -9.61
CA ALA A 122 -12.65 18.95 -10.71
C ALA A 122 -13.19 19.37 -12.10
N PRO A 123 -14.49 19.75 -12.27
CA PRO A 123 -14.99 20.28 -13.53
C PRO A 123 -14.28 21.56 -14.01
N ASP A 124 -13.91 22.49 -13.11
CA ASP A 124 -13.13 23.69 -13.45
C ASP A 124 -11.78 23.29 -14.06
N VAL A 125 -11.13 22.26 -13.50
CA VAL A 125 -9.84 21.75 -13.99
C VAL A 125 -10.03 21.05 -15.34
N TRP A 126 -11.07 20.24 -15.52
CA TRP A 126 -11.36 19.58 -16.80
C TRP A 126 -11.65 20.58 -17.93
N ALA A 127 -12.28 21.71 -17.60
CA ALA A 127 -12.54 22.79 -18.56
C ALA A 127 -11.26 23.46 -19.11
N THR A 128 -10.13 23.35 -18.39
CA THR A 128 -8.80 23.74 -18.93
C THR A 128 -8.21 22.73 -19.92
N GLY A 129 -8.87 21.60 -20.14
CA GLY A 129 -8.37 20.46 -20.90
C GLY A 129 -7.57 19.44 -20.06
N ASN A 130 -7.31 19.75 -18.78
CA ASN A 130 -6.59 18.85 -17.87
C ASN A 130 -7.54 17.84 -17.21
N THR A 131 -7.46 16.58 -17.61
CA THR A 131 -8.15 15.45 -16.95
C THR A 131 -7.18 14.45 -16.30
N GLY A 132 -5.93 14.85 -16.06
CA GLY A 132 -4.87 13.97 -15.52
C GLY A 132 -4.19 13.07 -16.57
N LYS A 133 -4.36 13.34 -17.87
CA LYS A 133 -3.73 12.58 -18.95
C LYS A 133 -2.20 12.52 -18.80
N GLY A 134 -1.64 11.32 -18.93
CA GLY A 134 -0.21 11.05 -18.72
C GLY A 134 0.18 10.77 -17.26
N VAL A 135 -0.64 11.19 -16.28
CA VAL A 135 -0.49 10.76 -14.89
C VAL A 135 -0.96 9.31 -14.76
N VAL A 136 -0.34 8.61 -13.81
CA VAL A 136 -0.60 7.20 -13.52
C VAL A 136 -0.92 7.08 -12.05
N VAL A 137 -2.09 6.55 -11.70
CA VAL A 137 -2.49 6.32 -10.30
C VAL A 137 -2.47 4.82 -10.03
N GLY A 138 -1.67 4.42 -9.05
CA GLY A 138 -1.69 3.09 -8.45
C GLY A 138 -2.74 3.03 -7.35
N ILE A 139 -3.39 1.88 -7.23
CA ILE A 139 -4.37 1.62 -6.17
C ILE A 139 -4.02 0.26 -5.55
N ILE A 140 -3.97 0.18 -4.23
CA ILE A 140 -3.83 -1.08 -3.48
C ILE A 140 -5.13 -1.29 -2.70
N ASP A 141 -5.92 -2.29 -3.08
CA ASP A 141 -7.29 -2.49 -2.56
C ASP A 141 -7.79 -3.93 -2.82
N THR A 142 -9.11 -4.17 -2.78
CA THR A 142 -9.75 -5.49 -2.99
C THR A 142 -9.70 -6.00 -4.43
N GLY A 143 -9.25 -5.16 -5.37
CA GLY A 143 -9.22 -5.40 -6.81
C GLY A 143 -10.07 -4.38 -7.57
N ALA A 144 -10.30 -4.60 -8.87
CA ALA A 144 -11.17 -3.73 -9.66
C ALA A 144 -11.93 -4.52 -10.73
N ARG A 145 -13.22 -4.23 -10.90
CA ARG A 145 -14.03 -4.75 -12.01
C ARG A 145 -13.75 -3.94 -13.29
N TYR A 146 -12.60 -4.19 -13.91
CA TYR A 146 -12.08 -3.42 -15.06
C TYR A 146 -13.03 -3.30 -16.26
N THR A 147 -14.02 -4.18 -16.42
CA THR A 147 -15.00 -4.08 -17.51
C THR A 147 -16.09 -3.03 -17.28
N HIS A 148 -16.23 -2.49 -16.05
CA HIS A 148 -17.21 -1.45 -15.75
C HIS A 148 -16.98 -0.21 -16.64
N LYS A 149 -18.02 0.22 -17.35
CA LYS A 149 -17.95 1.15 -18.50
C LYS A 149 -17.19 2.45 -18.23
N ASP A 150 -17.26 2.97 -17.01
CA ASP A 150 -16.65 4.26 -16.65
C ASP A 150 -15.15 4.17 -16.34
N ILE A 151 -14.63 2.99 -15.99
CA ILE A 151 -13.20 2.80 -15.67
C ILE A 151 -12.44 2.01 -16.74
N ALA A 152 -13.12 1.21 -17.56
CA ALA A 152 -12.51 0.33 -18.55
C ALA A 152 -11.55 1.03 -19.53
N GLY A 153 -11.93 2.22 -20.02
CA GLY A 153 -11.13 2.98 -20.99
C GLY A 153 -9.80 3.51 -20.47
N ASN A 154 -9.62 3.57 -19.14
CA ASN A 154 -8.45 4.15 -18.47
C ASN A 154 -7.52 3.09 -17.83
N TRP A 155 -7.86 1.79 -17.94
CA TRP A 155 -7.05 0.70 -17.38
C TRP A 155 -5.79 0.43 -18.22
N ARG A 156 -4.63 0.28 -17.57
CA ARG A 156 -3.44 -0.24 -18.26
C ARG A 156 -3.44 -1.77 -18.35
N GLN A 157 -3.79 -2.29 -19.51
CA GLN A 157 -3.83 -3.74 -19.80
C GLN A 157 -2.51 -4.49 -19.53
N SER A 158 -1.35 -3.86 -19.76
CA SER A 158 -0.02 -4.46 -19.58
C SER A 158 0.74 -3.75 -18.46
N TYR A 159 1.24 -4.49 -17.46
CA TYR A 159 1.86 -3.93 -16.24
C TYR A 159 0.94 -2.93 -15.50
N GLY A 160 -0.36 -3.26 -15.41
CA GLY A 160 -1.36 -2.47 -14.68
C GLY A 160 -2.33 -3.28 -13.83
N TRP A 161 -2.04 -4.56 -13.64
CA TRP A 161 -2.72 -5.45 -12.71
C TRP A 161 -1.71 -6.39 -12.08
N TYR A 162 -1.83 -6.62 -10.77
CA TYR A 162 -1.18 -7.75 -10.12
C TYR A 162 -2.05 -8.26 -8.97
N ASP A 163 -2.08 -9.58 -8.84
CA ASP A 163 -2.82 -10.31 -7.83
C ASP A 163 -1.81 -11.23 -7.11
N PRO A 164 -1.36 -10.86 -5.90
CA PRO A 164 -0.42 -11.67 -5.15
C PRO A 164 -0.94 -13.06 -4.79
N GLU A 165 -2.26 -13.22 -4.62
CA GLU A 165 -2.92 -14.45 -4.17
C GLU A 165 -3.06 -15.46 -5.31
N ALA A 166 -3.91 -15.16 -6.31
CA ALA A 166 -4.29 -16.12 -7.34
C ALA A 166 -3.56 -15.93 -8.68
N LYS A 167 -2.67 -14.93 -8.78
CA LYS A 167 -1.96 -14.55 -10.02
C LYS A 167 -2.93 -14.33 -11.20
N ALA A 168 -4.16 -13.90 -10.94
CA ALA A 168 -5.22 -13.81 -11.96
C ALA A 168 -4.78 -12.93 -13.14
N ALA A 169 -4.96 -13.43 -14.37
CA ALA A 169 -4.46 -12.76 -15.58
C ALA A 169 -5.13 -11.41 -15.88
N LEU A 170 -6.31 -11.16 -15.33
CA LEU A 170 -7.13 -9.97 -15.54
C LEU A 170 -7.67 -9.46 -14.19
N PRO A 171 -7.96 -8.16 -14.05
CA PRO A 171 -8.56 -7.63 -12.84
C PRO A 171 -9.91 -8.26 -12.52
N TYR A 172 -10.18 -8.41 -11.24
CA TYR A 172 -11.50 -8.68 -10.70
C TYR A 172 -11.62 -8.03 -9.33
N ASP A 173 -12.84 -7.95 -8.80
CA ASP A 173 -13.11 -7.51 -7.45
C ASP A 173 -14.25 -8.37 -6.90
N ALA A 174 -14.03 -8.99 -5.75
CA ALA A 174 -15.00 -9.87 -5.09
C ALA A 174 -15.58 -9.23 -3.81
N THR A 175 -15.33 -7.94 -3.59
CA THR A 175 -15.75 -7.20 -2.38
C THR A 175 -16.33 -5.82 -2.74
N GLY A 176 -15.93 -5.24 -3.87
CA GLY A 176 -16.52 -4.02 -4.42
C GLY A 176 -15.94 -2.71 -3.91
N HIS A 177 -15.00 -2.78 -2.97
CA HIS A 177 -14.37 -1.61 -2.38
C HIS A 177 -13.39 -0.96 -3.38
N GLY A 178 -12.44 -1.73 -3.88
CA GLY A 178 -11.46 -1.26 -4.86
C GLY A 178 -12.06 -0.82 -6.19
N THR A 179 -13.16 -1.43 -6.63
CA THR A 179 -13.92 -0.95 -7.81
C THR A 179 -14.50 0.45 -7.58
N HIS A 180 -15.11 0.69 -6.41
CA HIS A 180 -15.70 1.99 -6.06
C HIS A 180 -14.63 3.07 -5.90
N VAL A 181 -13.52 2.75 -5.23
CA VAL A 181 -12.31 3.60 -5.13
C VAL A 181 -11.74 3.92 -6.53
N THR A 182 -11.61 2.93 -7.42
CA THR A 182 -11.11 3.14 -8.80
C THR A 182 -12.03 4.06 -9.60
N GLY A 183 -13.35 3.96 -9.40
CA GLY A 183 -14.32 4.88 -10.00
C GLY A 183 -14.16 6.32 -9.54
N ILE A 184 -13.82 6.57 -8.27
CA ILE A 184 -13.57 7.93 -7.74
C ILE A 184 -12.25 8.50 -8.29
N VAL A 185 -11.22 7.66 -8.48
CA VAL A 185 -9.94 8.10 -9.08
C VAL A 185 -10.09 8.46 -10.57
N ALA A 186 -10.66 7.54 -11.37
CA ALA A 186 -10.48 7.53 -12.83
C ALA A 186 -11.77 7.34 -13.65
N GLY A 187 -12.94 7.31 -12.99
CA GLY A 187 -14.23 7.07 -13.64
C GLY A 187 -14.70 8.21 -14.53
N ALA A 188 -15.07 7.88 -15.77
CA ALA A 188 -15.78 8.76 -16.69
C ALA A 188 -17.19 9.11 -16.16
N ASN A 189 -17.94 9.93 -16.93
CA ASN A 189 -19.34 10.27 -16.62
C ASN A 189 -19.54 10.85 -15.21
N GLY A 190 -18.62 11.73 -14.79
CA GLY A 190 -18.77 12.56 -13.61
C GLY A 190 -18.57 11.88 -12.25
N ILE A 191 -18.32 10.57 -12.19
CA ILE A 191 -18.06 9.87 -10.91
C ILE A 191 -16.59 9.95 -10.44
N GLY A 192 -15.64 10.17 -11.36
CA GLY A 192 -14.22 10.22 -11.06
C GLY A 192 -13.60 11.61 -11.16
N VAL A 193 -12.62 11.88 -10.31
CA VAL A 193 -11.95 13.19 -10.17
C VAL A 193 -10.99 13.49 -11.32
N ALA A 194 -10.26 12.49 -11.82
CA ALA A 194 -9.32 12.67 -12.92
C ALA A 194 -9.59 11.66 -14.05
N PRO A 195 -10.68 11.85 -14.84
CA PRO A 195 -11.19 10.86 -15.80
C PRO A 195 -10.31 10.63 -17.05
N GLY A 196 -9.06 11.09 -17.05
CA GLY A 196 -8.04 10.78 -18.06
C GLY A 196 -6.72 10.23 -17.49
N VAL A 197 -6.61 9.96 -16.18
CA VAL A 197 -5.43 9.25 -15.65
C VAL A 197 -5.42 7.81 -16.14
N THR A 198 -4.23 7.23 -16.31
CA THR A 198 -4.10 5.78 -16.42
C THR A 198 -4.13 5.16 -15.02
N TRP A 199 -5.04 4.23 -14.74
CA TRP A 199 -5.05 3.52 -13.46
C TRP A 199 -4.38 2.15 -13.55
N ILE A 200 -3.72 1.77 -12.44
CA ILE A 200 -3.19 0.43 -12.19
C ILE A 200 -3.64 -0.04 -10.80
N MET A 201 -3.94 -1.33 -10.66
CA MET A 201 -4.44 -1.90 -9.42
C MET A 201 -3.55 -3.07 -8.98
N CYS A 202 -3.31 -3.18 -7.68
CA CYS A 202 -2.81 -4.40 -7.07
C CYS A 202 -3.77 -4.89 -5.98
N LYS A 203 -4.09 -6.17 -6.02
CA LYS A 203 -5.03 -6.81 -5.09
C LYS A 203 -4.36 -7.10 -3.74
N GLY A 204 -4.08 -6.04 -2.98
CA GLY A 204 -3.48 -6.14 -1.65
C GLY A 204 -4.46 -6.58 -0.55
N CYS A 205 -5.76 -6.60 -0.85
CA CYS A 205 -6.82 -6.92 0.11
C CYS A 205 -7.77 -8.01 -0.40
N ARG A 206 -8.29 -8.79 0.56
CA ARG A 206 -9.29 -9.85 0.40
C ARG A 206 -10.52 -9.51 1.28
N SER A 207 -11.58 -10.31 1.19
CA SER A 207 -12.78 -10.14 2.03
C SER A 207 -12.49 -10.11 3.53
N ASN A 208 -11.43 -10.81 3.96
CA ASN A 208 -11.07 -11.02 5.35
C ASN A 208 -9.94 -10.09 5.83
N GLY A 209 -9.58 -9.07 5.03
CA GLY A 209 -8.49 -8.13 5.31
C GLY A 209 -7.37 -8.14 4.28
N CYS A 210 -6.35 -7.33 4.54
CA CYS A 210 -5.17 -7.13 3.71
C CYS A 210 -3.98 -7.86 4.34
N TYR A 211 -3.55 -8.97 3.73
CA TYR A 211 -2.48 -9.81 4.25
C TYR A 211 -1.14 -9.09 4.07
N SER A 212 -0.27 -9.13 5.08
CA SER A 212 1.02 -8.43 5.00
C SER A 212 1.90 -8.94 3.85
N SER A 213 1.85 -10.23 3.50
CA SER A 213 2.53 -10.76 2.31
C SER A 213 1.98 -10.19 0.99
N ASP A 214 0.65 -10.10 0.84
CA ASP A 214 0.01 -9.49 -0.33
C ASP A 214 0.36 -8.00 -0.45
N LEU A 215 0.31 -7.26 0.67
CA LEU A 215 0.68 -5.85 0.71
C LEU A 215 2.15 -5.64 0.33
N LEU A 216 3.08 -6.43 0.87
CA LEU A 216 4.49 -6.39 0.50
C LEU A 216 4.69 -6.64 -1.01
N ALA A 217 4.00 -7.64 -1.57
CA ALA A 217 4.03 -7.90 -2.99
C ALA A 217 3.45 -6.73 -3.82
N CYS A 218 2.38 -6.08 -3.33
CA CYS A 218 1.82 -4.88 -3.95
C CYS A 218 2.71 -3.64 -3.82
N PHE A 219 3.47 -3.50 -2.74
CA PHE A 219 4.46 -2.43 -2.60
C PHE A 219 5.57 -2.57 -3.64
N GLN A 220 6.03 -3.80 -3.89
CA GLN A 220 6.97 -4.11 -4.97
C GLN A 220 6.37 -3.84 -6.36
N PHE A 221 5.12 -4.23 -6.60
CA PHE A 221 4.42 -3.91 -7.84
C PHE A 221 4.33 -2.39 -8.08
N MET A 222 3.98 -1.60 -7.05
CA MET A 222 3.95 -0.14 -7.20
C MET A 222 5.35 0.47 -7.38
N ALA A 223 6.40 -0.13 -6.81
CA ALA A 223 7.77 0.33 -7.04
C ALA A 223 8.33 -0.07 -8.44
N CYS A 224 7.99 -1.26 -8.93
CA CYS A 224 8.37 -1.77 -10.24
C CYS A 224 7.32 -2.79 -10.75
N PRO A 225 6.35 -2.35 -11.57
CA PRO A 225 5.25 -3.21 -12.01
C PRO A 225 5.68 -4.48 -12.74
N THR A 226 4.89 -5.54 -12.55
CA THR A 226 5.15 -6.88 -13.09
C THR A 226 3.97 -7.38 -13.93
N THR A 227 4.21 -8.39 -14.76
CA THR A 227 3.15 -9.19 -15.40
C THR A 227 2.37 -10.00 -14.35
N PRO A 228 1.12 -10.44 -14.61
CA PRO A 228 0.31 -11.13 -13.59
C PRO A 228 0.93 -12.39 -12.97
N ASP A 229 1.78 -13.08 -13.74
CA ASP A 229 2.58 -14.23 -13.30
C ASP A 229 3.70 -13.90 -12.29
N GLY A 230 3.98 -12.61 -12.06
CA GLY A 230 5.06 -12.12 -11.20
C GLY A 230 6.46 -12.24 -11.81
N LEU A 231 6.61 -12.69 -13.06
CA LEU A 231 7.90 -12.99 -13.69
C LEU A 231 8.55 -11.73 -14.30
N THR A 232 7.95 -11.19 -15.35
CA THR A 232 8.50 -10.07 -16.13
C THR A 232 8.20 -8.75 -15.43
N LYS A 233 9.15 -7.81 -15.43
CA LYS A 233 9.05 -6.52 -14.72
C LYS A 233 9.47 -5.36 -15.61
N ASP A 234 8.73 -4.26 -15.54
CA ASP A 234 9.06 -3.01 -16.23
C ASP A 234 8.90 -1.84 -15.25
N CYS A 235 10.01 -1.44 -14.63
CA CYS A 235 9.99 -0.36 -13.65
C CYS A 235 9.66 1.01 -14.28
N SER A 236 9.64 1.15 -15.62
CA SER A 236 9.16 2.39 -16.27
C SER A 236 7.65 2.61 -16.14
N LYS A 237 6.91 1.58 -15.73
CA LYS A 237 5.44 1.60 -15.63
C LYS A 237 4.94 2.05 -14.24
N HIS A 238 5.84 2.24 -13.27
CA HIS A 238 5.49 2.64 -11.91
C HIS A 238 4.62 3.92 -11.87
N PRO A 239 3.68 4.04 -10.90
CA PRO A 239 2.73 5.12 -10.86
C PRO A 239 3.39 6.45 -10.44
N HIS A 240 2.63 7.53 -10.47
CA HIS A 240 3.00 8.83 -9.92
C HIS A 240 2.44 9.01 -8.50
N VAL A 241 1.26 8.42 -8.25
CA VAL A 241 0.53 8.48 -6.96
C VAL A 241 0.08 7.06 -6.62
N VAL A 242 0.06 6.68 -5.34
CA VAL A 242 -0.59 5.43 -4.88
C VAL A 242 -1.65 5.77 -3.84
N ASN A 243 -2.92 5.45 -4.15
CA ASN A 243 -4.03 5.51 -3.20
C ASN A 243 -4.14 4.20 -2.41
N ASN A 244 -4.30 4.33 -1.10
CA ASN A 244 -4.43 3.23 -0.16
C ASN A 244 -5.66 3.48 0.74
N SER A 245 -6.78 2.82 0.42
CA SER A 245 -8.01 2.90 1.20
C SER A 245 -8.11 1.73 2.22
N TRP A 246 -6.97 1.38 2.81
CA TRP A 246 -6.77 0.38 3.87
C TRP A 246 -5.87 0.98 4.97
N GLY A 247 -5.82 0.35 6.14
CA GLY A 247 -5.02 0.82 7.26
C GLY A 247 -4.83 -0.25 8.32
N ALA A 248 -4.17 0.10 9.42
CA ALA A 248 -3.75 -0.84 10.46
C ALA A 248 -4.00 -0.27 11.87
N GLY A 249 -3.17 -0.67 12.84
CA GLY A 249 -3.07 0.01 14.14
C GLY A 249 -2.45 1.41 14.00
N GLN A 250 -1.80 1.90 15.07
CA GLN A 250 -1.17 3.21 15.10
C GLN A 250 0.31 3.08 15.50
N GLY A 251 1.16 3.99 15.02
CA GLY A 251 2.61 4.00 15.30
C GLY A 251 3.43 2.93 14.56
N LEU A 252 2.81 2.13 13.69
CA LEU A 252 3.44 0.94 13.12
C LEU A 252 4.57 1.31 12.15
N THR A 253 5.79 0.85 12.41
CA THR A 253 6.98 1.17 11.62
C THR A 253 7.24 0.24 10.44
N ILE A 254 6.49 -0.87 10.32
CA ILE A 254 6.60 -1.84 9.22
C ILE A 254 6.44 -1.22 7.81
N PHE A 255 5.80 -0.05 7.72
CA PHE A 255 5.57 0.70 6.49
C PHE A 255 6.65 1.77 6.18
N ASP A 256 7.57 2.07 7.10
CA ASP A 256 8.47 3.22 6.97
C ASP A 256 9.49 3.03 5.84
N THR A 257 10.00 1.81 5.69
CA THR A 257 10.86 1.39 4.57
C THR A 257 10.12 1.48 3.23
N VAL A 258 8.82 1.14 3.22
CA VAL A 258 7.97 1.17 2.02
C VAL A 258 7.76 2.60 1.55
N ILE A 259 7.32 3.47 2.45
CA ILE A 259 7.09 4.89 2.20
C ILE A 259 8.39 5.56 1.73
N SER A 260 9.52 5.29 2.41
CA SER A 260 10.84 5.82 2.04
C SER A 260 11.27 5.35 0.64
N THR A 261 10.99 4.10 0.29
CA THR A 261 11.30 3.54 -1.03
C THR A 261 10.42 4.15 -2.13
N TRP A 262 9.13 4.33 -1.88
CA TRP A 262 8.22 5.03 -2.80
C TRP A 262 8.65 6.48 -3.04
N HIS A 263 9.06 7.21 -2.00
CA HIS A 263 9.63 8.56 -2.13
C HIS A 263 10.94 8.59 -2.91
N ALA A 264 11.84 7.63 -2.65
CA ALA A 264 13.06 7.48 -3.44
C ALA A 264 12.74 7.24 -4.92
N ASN A 265 11.62 6.58 -5.23
CA ASN A 265 11.07 6.38 -6.57
C ASN A 265 10.19 7.53 -7.12
N GLN A 266 10.06 8.65 -6.40
CA GLN A 266 9.20 9.78 -6.78
C GLN A 266 7.73 9.35 -6.99
N ILE A 267 7.23 8.50 -6.09
CA ILE A 267 5.83 8.07 -5.99
C ILE A 267 5.21 8.78 -4.77
N ILE A 268 4.03 9.36 -4.93
CA ILE A 268 3.31 10.09 -3.87
C ILE A 268 2.36 9.12 -3.14
N PRO A 269 2.58 8.79 -1.85
CA PRO A 269 1.67 7.97 -1.06
C PRO A 269 0.48 8.77 -0.51
N VAL A 270 -0.72 8.26 -0.75
CA VAL A 270 -2.00 8.78 -0.24
C VAL A 270 -2.69 7.68 0.57
N PHE A 271 -3.19 8.02 1.75
CA PHE A 271 -3.85 7.11 2.68
C PHE A 271 -5.18 7.69 3.22
N ALA A 272 -6.18 6.82 3.38
CA ALA A 272 -7.37 7.13 4.15
C ALA A 272 -7.01 7.33 5.64
N GLY A 273 -7.53 8.39 6.27
CA GLY A 273 -7.24 8.69 7.68
C GLY A 273 -7.80 7.68 8.69
N GLY A 274 -8.87 6.97 8.32
CA GLY A 274 -9.57 5.99 9.14
C GLY A 274 -11.02 6.38 9.49
N ASN A 275 -11.81 5.36 9.84
CA ASN A 275 -13.24 5.49 10.15
C ASN A 275 -13.51 5.33 11.67
N SER A 276 -12.56 5.73 12.52
CA SER A 276 -12.58 5.52 13.98
C SER A 276 -12.85 6.78 14.80
N GLY A 277 -13.40 7.83 14.18
CA GLY A 277 -13.96 8.98 14.88
C GLY A 277 -15.19 8.63 15.75
N PRO A 278 -15.68 9.56 16.61
CA PRO A 278 -15.31 10.96 16.69
C PRO A 278 -14.20 11.26 17.73
N SER A 279 -13.54 10.26 18.31
CA SER A 279 -12.43 10.47 19.24
C SER A 279 -11.20 11.07 18.56
N CYS A 280 -10.41 11.86 19.29
CA CYS A 280 -9.08 12.31 18.86
C CYS A 280 -8.05 11.17 18.99
N THR A 281 -6.90 11.33 18.33
CA THR A 281 -5.83 10.32 18.28
C THR A 281 -6.28 8.98 17.69
N THR A 282 -7.03 9.04 16.59
CA THR A 282 -7.66 7.88 15.91
C THR A 282 -7.16 7.64 14.48
N ILE A 283 -6.17 8.42 14.02
CA ILE A 283 -5.52 8.24 12.72
C ILE A 283 -4.70 6.96 12.72
N MET A 284 -4.91 6.10 11.72
CA MET A 284 -4.24 4.80 11.59
C MET A 284 -2.96 4.90 10.76
N SER A 285 -2.00 4.01 11.04
CA SER A 285 -0.89 3.74 10.13
C SER A 285 -1.40 3.09 8.84
N PRO A 286 -0.81 3.39 7.67
CA PRO A 286 0.35 4.29 7.48
C PRO A 286 0.03 5.79 7.39
N GLY A 287 -1.25 6.18 7.42
CA GLY A 287 -1.72 7.58 7.40
C GLY A 287 -1.31 8.43 8.62
N ASP A 288 -0.68 7.85 9.64
CA ASP A 288 -0.23 8.55 10.84
C ASP A 288 1.21 9.13 10.73
N LYS A 289 1.89 8.88 9.61
CA LYS A 289 3.28 9.27 9.32
C LYS A 289 3.41 10.70 8.76
N SER A 290 4.54 11.36 9.03
CA SER A 290 4.80 12.75 8.58
C SER A 290 4.95 12.88 7.06
N ASN A 291 5.45 11.84 6.40
CA ASN A 291 5.79 11.82 4.97
C ASN A 291 4.74 11.09 4.12
N VAL A 292 3.45 11.10 4.49
CA VAL A 292 2.36 10.66 3.61
C VAL A 292 1.24 11.70 3.60
N ILE A 293 0.45 11.75 2.52
CA ILE A 293 -0.80 12.51 2.50
C ILE A 293 -1.91 11.65 3.10
N THR A 294 -2.59 12.21 4.09
CA THR A 294 -3.65 11.55 4.85
C THR A 294 -4.94 12.33 4.68
N VAL A 295 -5.99 11.64 4.23
CA VAL A 295 -7.26 12.27 3.84
C VAL A 295 -8.38 11.90 4.82
N GLY A 296 -8.96 12.92 5.46
CA GLY A 296 -10.19 12.78 6.26
C GLY A 296 -11.45 13.00 5.41
N ALA A 297 -12.60 12.56 5.92
CA ALA A 297 -13.87 12.62 5.21
C ALA A 297 -14.69 13.87 5.61
N SER A 298 -15.19 14.59 4.61
CA SER A 298 -16.24 15.61 4.78
C SER A 298 -17.58 15.18 4.17
N ASP A 299 -18.65 15.81 4.66
CA ASP A 299 -19.99 15.75 4.07
C ASP A 299 -20.18 16.85 3.00
N VAL A 300 -21.41 16.94 2.45
CA VAL A 300 -21.79 17.94 1.45
C VAL A 300 -21.72 19.40 1.95
N ASN A 301 -21.72 19.59 3.27
CA ASN A 301 -21.72 20.89 3.96
C ASN A 301 -20.30 21.32 4.40
N ASP A 302 -19.25 20.59 4.00
CA ASP A 302 -17.85 20.73 4.47
C ASP A 302 -17.64 20.40 5.96
N TYR A 303 -18.61 19.77 6.64
CA TYR A 303 -18.39 19.28 7.99
C TYR A 303 -17.58 17.99 7.97
N LEU A 304 -16.61 17.89 8.86
CA LEU A 304 -15.90 16.64 9.13
C LEU A 304 -16.92 15.58 9.60
N THR A 305 -16.94 14.42 8.95
CA THR A 305 -17.90 13.37 9.29
C THR A 305 -17.60 12.80 10.68
N SER A 306 -18.63 12.34 11.39
CA SER A 306 -18.50 11.81 12.76
C SER A 306 -17.56 10.61 12.85
N TYR A 307 -17.50 9.78 11.81
CA TYR A 307 -16.61 8.64 11.70
C TYR A 307 -15.19 8.99 11.26
N SER A 308 -14.93 10.16 10.67
CA SER A 308 -13.58 10.48 10.21
C SER A 308 -12.61 10.52 11.40
N SER A 309 -11.59 9.67 11.35
CA SER A 309 -10.50 9.68 12.31
C SER A 309 -9.84 11.06 12.38
N LYS A 310 -9.41 11.44 13.59
CA LYS A 310 -8.83 12.74 13.91
C LYS A 310 -7.48 12.61 14.60
N GLY A 311 -6.62 13.57 14.33
CA GLY A 311 -5.32 13.69 14.99
C GLY A 311 -5.42 14.09 16.47
N PRO A 312 -4.26 14.36 17.11
CA PRO A 312 -2.91 14.17 16.55
C PRO A 312 -2.64 12.69 16.21
N SER A 313 -1.61 12.37 15.42
CA SER A 313 -1.13 10.99 15.38
C SER A 313 -0.56 10.59 16.75
N VAL A 314 -0.28 9.30 16.97
CA VAL A 314 0.42 8.86 18.19
C VAL A 314 1.83 9.44 18.31
N ALA A 315 2.41 9.92 17.21
CA ALA A 315 3.66 10.68 17.16
C ALA A 315 3.46 12.21 17.34
N GLY A 316 2.27 12.67 17.74
CA GLY A 316 1.96 14.09 17.99
C GLY A 316 1.70 14.93 16.73
N LEU A 317 1.69 14.34 15.53
CA LEU A 317 1.58 15.08 14.27
C LEU A 317 0.15 15.56 14.01
N ARG A 318 -0.02 16.75 13.43
CA ARG A 318 -1.32 17.19 12.92
C ARG A 318 -1.72 16.31 11.73
N LYS A 319 -2.80 15.54 11.89
CA LYS A 319 -3.43 14.69 10.87
C LYS A 319 -4.96 14.75 11.01
N PRO A 320 -5.77 14.50 9.95
CA PRO A 320 -5.34 14.36 8.56
C PRO A 320 -4.74 15.67 8.01
N ASP A 321 -4.02 15.62 6.89
CA ASP A 321 -3.43 16.80 6.27
C ASP A 321 -4.48 17.61 5.50
N VAL A 322 -5.42 16.90 4.88
CA VAL A 322 -6.53 17.44 4.08
C VAL A 322 -7.84 16.71 4.38
N LEU A 323 -8.96 17.36 4.08
CA LEU A 323 -10.28 16.72 4.02
C LEU A 323 -10.74 16.67 2.57
N ALA A 324 -11.53 15.65 2.22
CA ALA A 324 -12.21 15.54 0.94
C ALA A 324 -13.58 14.86 1.11
N PRO A 325 -14.49 15.03 0.13
CA PRO A 325 -15.80 14.36 0.10
C PRO A 325 -15.70 12.86 0.37
N GLY A 326 -16.19 12.44 1.53
CA GLY A 326 -16.14 11.05 1.97
C GLY A 326 -17.50 10.45 2.29
N ASP A 327 -18.54 11.26 2.48
CA ASP A 327 -19.88 10.76 2.76
C ASP A 327 -20.76 10.62 1.53
N SER A 328 -21.58 9.56 1.46
CA SER A 328 -22.62 9.40 0.45
C SER A 328 -22.09 9.58 -0.99
N ILE A 329 -20.94 8.98 -1.29
CA ILE A 329 -20.24 9.09 -2.58
C ILE A 329 -20.73 8.01 -3.54
N LYS A 330 -21.37 8.42 -4.65
CA LYS A 330 -21.75 7.53 -5.77
C LYS A 330 -20.53 7.23 -6.64
N SER A 331 -20.23 5.95 -6.86
CA SER A 331 -19.19 5.51 -7.79
C SER A 331 -19.54 4.14 -8.39
N ALA A 332 -18.65 3.60 -9.21
CA ALA A 332 -18.78 2.30 -9.87
C ALA A 332 -18.98 1.16 -8.86
N CYS A 333 -19.87 0.22 -9.19
CA CYS A 333 -20.11 -0.99 -8.41
C CYS A 333 -19.54 -2.24 -9.12
N TYR A 334 -19.25 -3.29 -8.36
CA TYR A 334 -18.70 -4.55 -8.84
C TYR A 334 -19.76 -5.58 -9.28
N THR A 335 -21.05 -5.27 -9.18
CA THR A 335 -22.13 -6.19 -9.54
C THR A 335 -22.37 -6.28 -11.05
N GLY A 336 -22.09 -5.22 -11.81
CA GLY A 336 -22.42 -5.15 -13.24
C GLY A 336 -21.68 -4.03 -13.98
N ASP A 337 -21.66 -4.09 -15.31
CA ASP A 337 -20.85 -3.20 -16.18
C ASP A 337 -21.36 -1.76 -16.25
N SER A 338 -22.51 -1.47 -15.65
CA SER A 338 -23.17 -0.15 -15.61
C SER A 338 -23.82 0.14 -14.24
N ASP A 339 -23.41 -0.60 -13.21
CA ASP A 339 -23.98 -0.49 -11.87
C ASP A 339 -23.22 0.52 -11.01
N TYR A 340 -23.96 1.29 -10.22
CA TYR A 340 -23.41 2.23 -9.25
C TYR A 340 -23.90 1.92 -7.85
N CYS A 341 -23.05 2.13 -6.85
CA CYS A 341 -23.48 2.16 -5.45
C CYS A 341 -22.92 3.40 -4.75
N VAL A 342 -23.56 3.74 -3.63
CA VAL A 342 -23.16 4.85 -2.76
C VAL A 342 -22.47 4.26 -1.53
N LYS A 343 -21.30 4.80 -1.18
CA LYS A 343 -20.54 4.42 0.03
C LYS A 343 -20.13 5.66 0.83
N SER A 344 -19.98 5.51 2.14
CA SER A 344 -19.39 6.51 3.04
C SER A 344 -18.10 6.00 3.67
N GLY A 345 -17.07 6.85 3.79
CA GLY A 345 -15.82 6.53 4.48
C GLY A 345 -14.64 7.41 4.07
N THR A 346 -13.60 7.46 4.91
CA THR A 346 -12.30 8.04 4.50
C THR A 346 -11.68 7.31 3.31
N SER A 347 -12.05 6.05 3.09
CA SER A 347 -11.78 5.26 1.89
C SER A 347 -12.31 5.85 0.59
N MET A 348 -13.40 6.63 0.65
CA MET A 348 -13.98 7.36 -0.47
C MET A 348 -13.41 8.78 -0.57
N ALA A 349 -13.00 9.37 0.56
CA ALA A 349 -12.31 10.67 0.58
C ALA A 349 -10.89 10.59 -0.02
N SER A 350 -10.10 9.57 0.36
CA SER A 350 -8.72 9.36 -0.10
C SER A 350 -8.53 9.46 -1.63
N PRO A 351 -9.31 8.74 -2.46
CA PRO A 351 -9.20 8.81 -3.93
C PRO A 351 -9.64 10.14 -4.55
N HIS A 352 -10.19 11.11 -3.80
CA HIS A 352 -10.38 12.47 -4.30
C HIS A 352 -9.09 13.29 -4.31
N TYR A 353 -8.04 12.88 -3.57
CA TYR A 353 -6.75 13.59 -3.62
C TYR A 353 -5.98 13.24 -4.89
N HIS A 354 -5.88 14.23 -5.78
CA HIS A 354 -4.95 14.23 -6.89
C HIS A 354 -3.99 15.41 -6.74
N PRO A 355 -2.66 15.20 -6.77
CA PRO A 355 -1.72 16.31 -6.83
C PRO A 355 -1.83 16.99 -8.20
N ASN A 356 -1.88 18.32 -8.20
CA ASN A 356 -1.56 19.10 -9.40
C ASN A 356 -0.13 18.79 -9.86
N SER A 357 0.19 19.04 -11.13
CA SER A 357 1.43 18.60 -11.78
C SER A 357 2.74 19.16 -11.19
N ASP A 358 2.67 20.14 -10.29
CA ASP A 358 3.82 20.76 -9.64
C ASP A 358 4.23 20.00 -8.36
N ALA A 359 5.03 18.95 -8.54
CA ALA A 359 5.47 18.08 -7.46
C ALA A 359 6.63 18.69 -6.63
N ASN A 360 6.35 19.28 -5.47
CA ASN A 360 7.38 19.55 -4.47
C ASN A 360 6.86 19.68 -3.00
N ALA A 361 6.64 18.55 -2.34
CA ALA A 361 6.36 18.49 -0.89
C ALA A 361 6.84 17.16 -0.29
N ASN A 362 7.99 17.16 0.41
CA ASN A 362 8.49 15.96 1.11
C ASN A 362 9.51 16.33 2.22
N ALA A 363 9.22 15.97 3.47
CA ALA A 363 10.12 16.21 4.62
C ALA A 363 9.91 15.25 5.81
N ASN A 364 10.64 14.12 5.78
CA ASN A 364 11.45 13.56 6.87
C ASN A 364 10.93 13.51 8.35
N ALA A 365 10.74 12.32 8.92
CA ALA A 365 11.00 11.94 10.34
C ALA A 365 10.89 10.39 10.55
N ASN A 366 11.33 9.83 11.69
CA ASN A 366 11.73 8.41 11.82
C ASN A 366 11.46 7.74 13.21
N ALA A 367 11.21 6.42 13.24
CA ALA A 367 11.15 5.47 14.40
C ALA A 367 10.04 5.71 15.48
N ASN A 368 9.59 4.78 16.35
CA ASN A 368 9.82 3.33 16.68
C ASN A 368 8.61 2.81 17.54
N ALA A 369 8.34 1.54 17.94
CA ALA A 369 8.92 0.19 17.78
C ALA A 369 7.89 -0.93 18.21
N ASN A 370 8.22 -2.21 17.97
CA ASN A 370 7.81 -3.48 18.64
C ASN A 370 6.39 -3.77 19.22
N ALA A 371 5.87 -4.97 18.93
CA ALA A 371 5.01 -5.78 19.82
C ALA A 371 5.27 -7.30 19.60
N ASN A 372 4.84 -8.17 20.51
CA ASN A 372 5.33 -9.55 20.66
C ASN A 372 4.35 -10.65 20.16
N ALA A 373 4.85 -11.86 19.90
CA ALA A 373 4.11 -13.01 19.40
C ALA A 373 3.93 -14.14 20.44
N ASN A 374 3.06 -15.11 20.15
CA ASN A 374 2.98 -16.39 20.87
C ASN A 374 2.37 -17.48 19.95
N ALA A 375 2.74 -18.76 20.11
CA ALA A 375 2.53 -19.77 19.06
C ALA A 375 2.08 -21.15 19.57
N ASN A 376 1.28 -21.87 18.75
CA ASN A 376 1.50 -23.29 18.45
C ASN A 376 0.59 -23.80 17.30
N ALA A 377 1.05 -23.62 16.07
CA ALA A 377 0.59 -24.29 14.85
C ALA A 377 1.71 -24.15 13.80
N ASN A 378 1.59 -24.78 12.63
CA ASN A 378 2.35 -24.32 11.47
C ASN A 378 1.78 -22.95 11.05
N VAL A 379 2.60 -21.91 11.07
CA VAL A 379 2.17 -20.53 10.90
C VAL A 379 2.84 -19.88 9.68
N ASN A 380 2.14 -18.92 9.09
CA ASN A 380 2.76 -18.01 8.13
C ASN A 380 3.59 -16.99 8.90
N VAL A 381 4.80 -16.70 8.45
CA VAL A 381 5.72 -15.76 9.11
C VAL A 381 6.41 -14.81 8.13
N ASN A 382 6.67 -13.59 8.59
CA ASN A 382 7.63 -12.67 7.98
C ASN A 382 8.95 -12.75 8.73
N VAL A 383 10.04 -13.04 8.01
CA VAL A 383 11.41 -12.99 8.50
C VAL A 383 11.99 -11.63 8.12
N ASN A 384 12.31 -10.80 9.10
CA ASN A 384 12.94 -9.50 8.89
C ASN A 384 14.46 -9.70 8.91
N VAL A 385 15.13 -9.46 7.78
CA VAL A 385 16.55 -9.83 7.62
C VAL A 385 17.47 -8.65 7.94
N ASN A 386 18.30 -8.85 8.97
CA ASN A 386 19.37 -7.95 9.38
C ASN A 386 20.46 -7.90 8.32
N VAL A 387 20.93 -6.68 8.05
CA VAL A 387 21.84 -6.40 6.94
C VAL A 387 23.32 -6.50 7.34
N ASN A 388 23.61 -6.64 8.65
CA ASN A 388 24.95 -6.81 9.22
C ASN A 388 25.39 -8.29 9.29
N ALA A 389 25.39 -9.02 8.17
CA ALA A 389 25.87 -10.42 8.11
C ALA A 389 27.42 -10.59 8.25
N ASN A 390 28.17 -9.51 8.51
CA ASN A 390 29.63 -9.52 8.66
C ASN A 390 30.08 -8.61 9.81
N ALA A 391 29.88 -9.07 11.04
CA ALA A 391 30.46 -8.49 12.26
C ALA A 391 30.83 -9.61 13.25
N ASN A 392 31.90 -10.35 12.93
CA ASN A 392 32.41 -11.42 13.79
C ASN A 392 33.17 -10.82 15.00
N THR A 393 32.43 -10.29 15.97
CA THR A 393 32.96 -9.71 17.21
C THR A 393 32.22 -10.29 18.41
N HIS A 394 32.83 -11.29 19.07
CA HIS A 394 32.39 -11.72 20.39
C HIS A 394 32.45 -10.55 21.38
N ALA A 395 31.32 -10.22 22.00
CA ALA A 395 31.23 -9.38 23.18
C ALA A 395 30.26 -10.03 24.17
N ASN A 396 30.76 -10.46 25.32
CA ASN A 396 29.92 -11.08 26.36
C ASN A 396 29.00 -10.02 27.00
N SER A 397 27.70 -10.27 26.99
CA SER A 397 26.76 -9.67 27.95
C SER A 397 25.83 -10.75 28.51
N GLN A 398 26.25 -11.41 29.59
CA GLN A 398 25.34 -12.18 30.43
C GLN A 398 24.34 -11.21 31.08
N SER A 399 23.06 -11.33 30.76
CA SER A 399 21.98 -10.64 31.48
C SER A 399 20.95 -11.66 31.96
N ASN A 400 20.93 -11.88 33.27
CA ASN A 400 20.18 -12.98 33.91
C ASN A 400 18.68 -12.93 33.60
N ILE A 401 18.12 -14.04 33.11
CA ILE A 401 16.68 -14.28 33.13
C ILE A 401 16.26 -14.54 34.58
N LYS A 402 15.62 -13.56 35.22
CA LYS A 402 14.87 -13.79 36.46
C LYS A 402 13.46 -14.27 36.10
N LEU A 403 13.25 -15.58 36.25
CA LEU A 403 11.90 -16.12 36.43
C LEU A 403 11.40 -15.68 37.82
N HIS A 404 10.18 -15.14 37.86
CA HIS A 404 9.37 -15.12 39.08
C HIS A 404 8.12 -15.97 38.84
N SER A 405 7.78 -16.74 39.86
CA SER A 405 6.66 -17.70 39.95
C SER A 405 5.30 -17.01 40.05
#